data_AF-X0VK27-F1
#
_entry.id   AF-X0VK27-F1
#
_cell.length_a   1.000
_cell.length_b   1.000
_cell.length_c   1.000
_cell.angle_alpha   90.00
_cell.angle_beta   90.00
_cell.angle_gamma   90.00
#
_symmetry.space_group_name_H-M   'P 1'
#
loop_
_entity.id
_entity.type
_entity.pdbx_description
1 polymer ?
#
loop_
_entity_poly.entity_id
_entity_poly.type
_entity_poly.pdbx_seq_one_letter_code
_entity_poly.pdbx_strand_id
1 'polypeptide(L)'
;SPFPLIGMGGIMNAQDALEFIICGANAVAVGTANFVNPRASLEILTGIKKYLKENKIGNIKSLVGSLAEPKIIASPLRACNDEVIYE
;
A
#
# COMPACT_ATOMS: atom_id res chain seq x y z
N SER A 1 -11.32 -2.53 3.16
CA SER A 1 -12.35 -2.81 2.15
C SER A 1 -12.95 -4.20 2.41
N PRO A 2 -14.28 -4.41 2.27
CA PRO A 2 -14.90 -5.72 2.40
C PRO A 2 -14.58 -6.67 1.22
N PHE A 3 -14.05 -6.16 0.10
CA PHE A 3 -13.74 -6.95 -1.09
C PHE A 3 -12.23 -7.08 -1.31
N PRO A 4 -11.73 -8.28 -1.68
CA PRO A 4 -10.32 -8.45 -2.01
C PRO A 4 -9.97 -7.76 -3.34
N LEU A 5 -8.92 -6.95 -3.32
CA LEU A 5 -8.42 -6.19 -4.47
C LEU A 5 -7.10 -6.78 -4.98
N ILE A 6 -6.98 -6.93 -6.30
CA ILE A 6 -5.73 -7.29 -6.97
C ILE A 6 -5.21 -6.06 -7.72
N GLY A 7 -4.09 -5.50 -7.27
CA GLY A 7 -3.41 -4.39 -7.93
C GLY A 7 -2.63 -4.86 -9.15
N MET A 8 -2.69 -4.11 -10.25
CA MET A 8 -1.97 -4.41 -11.48
C MET A 8 -1.47 -3.12 -12.13
N GLY A 9 -0.33 -3.22 -12.82
CA GLY A 9 0.21 -2.17 -13.68
C GLY A 9 1.50 -1.59 -13.12
N GLY A 10 2.58 -1.67 -13.90
CA GLY A 10 3.86 -1.03 -13.56
C GLY A 10 4.64 -1.64 -12.38
N ILE A 11 4.26 -2.82 -11.88
CA ILE A 11 4.99 -3.50 -10.79
C ILE A 11 6.24 -4.16 -11.38
N MET A 12 7.40 -3.53 -11.14
CA MET A 12 8.71 -3.96 -11.63
C MET A 12 9.59 -4.52 -10.52
N ASN A 13 9.35 -4.14 -9.26
CA ASN A 13 10.15 -4.54 -8.12
C ASN A 13 9.30 -4.68 -6.82
N ALA A 14 9.95 -5.05 -5.71
CA ALA A 14 9.29 -5.29 -4.43
C ALA A 14 8.69 -4.03 -3.80
N GLN A 15 9.29 -2.86 -4.00
CA GLN A 15 8.78 -1.59 -3.50
C GLN A 15 7.44 -1.27 -4.15
N ASP A 16 7.35 -1.36 -5.48
CA ASP A 16 6.10 -1.11 -6.21
C ASP A 16 4.98 -2.03 -5.68
N ALA A 17 5.27 -3.31 -5.50
CA ALA A 17 4.31 -4.27 -4.94
C ALA A 17 3.85 -3.90 -3.52
N LEU A 18 4.77 -3.45 -2.66
CA LEU A 18 4.46 -3.00 -1.30
C LEU A 18 3.60 -1.73 -1.33
N GLU A 19 3.86 -0.78 -2.22
CA GLU A 19 3.07 0.44 -2.38
C GLU A 19 1.62 0.11 -2.73
N PHE A 20 1.37 -0.79 -3.69
CA PHE A 20 0.01 -1.25 -3.99
C PHE A 20 -0.68 -1.88 -2.77
N ILE A 21 0.04 -2.71 -2.01
CA ILE A 21 -0.50 -3.33 -0.79
C ILE A 21 -0.84 -2.25 0.25
N ILE A 22 0.07 -1.32 0.50
CA ILE A 22 -0.11 -0.19 1.42
C ILE A 22 -1.30 0.68 1.03
N CYS A 23 -1.51 0.89 -0.27
CA CYS A 23 -2.65 1.61 -0.82
C CYS A 23 -3.97 0.82 -0.75
N GLY A 24 -3.95 -0.46 -0.38
CA GLY A 24 -5.16 -1.26 -0.13
C GLY A 24 -5.31 -2.53 -0.96
N ALA A 25 -4.35 -2.87 -1.82
CA ALA A 25 -4.38 -4.14 -2.56
C ALA A 25 -4.13 -5.34 -1.62
N ASN A 26 -4.87 -6.42 -1.82
CA ASN A 26 -4.65 -7.69 -1.10
C ASN A 26 -3.62 -8.57 -1.79
N ALA A 27 -3.47 -8.42 -3.11
CA ALA A 27 -2.48 -9.09 -3.94
C ALA A 27 -2.08 -8.18 -5.09
N VAL A 28 -1.01 -8.53 -5.79
CA VAL A 28 -0.52 -7.81 -6.95
C VAL A 28 -0.25 -8.76 -8.12
N ALA A 29 -0.49 -8.29 -9.34
CA ALA A 29 -0.22 -9.03 -10.57
C ALA A 29 1.00 -8.48 -11.30
N VAL A 30 1.94 -9.36 -11.64
CA VAL A 30 3.19 -9.04 -12.33
C VAL A 30 3.11 -9.55 -13.76
N GLY A 31 3.06 -8.65 -14.74
CA GLY A 31 2.94 -8.97 -16.17
C GLY A 31 4.20 -8.59 -16.93
N THR A 32 4.29 -7.33 -17.38
CA THR A 32 5.40 -6.80 -18.20
C THR A 32 6.78 -7.08 -17.63
N ALA A 33 6.96 -6.99 -16.30
CA ALA A 33 8.24 -7.29 -15.67
C ALA A 33 8.70 -8.73 -15.89
N ASN A 34 7.77 -9.71 -15.97
CA ASN A 34 8.12 -11.10 -16.24
C ASN A 34 8.63 -11.32 -17.68
N PHE A 35 8.23 -10.48 -18.65
CA PHE A 35 8.77 -10.54 -20.01
C PHE A 35 10.21 -9.99 -20.10
N VAL A 36 10.56 -9.01 -19.26
CA VAL A 36 11.91 -8.47 -19.17
C VAL A 36 12.81 -9.40 -18.35
N ASN A 37 12.30 -9.89 -17.22
CA ASN A 37 12.97 -10.83 -16.33
C ASN A 37 11.96 -11.89 -15.87
N PRO A 38 12.05 -13.15 -16.35
CA PRO A 38 11.16 -14.23 -15.93
C PRO A 38 11.19 -14.56 -14.42
N ARG A 39 12.21 -14.09 -13.69
CA ARG A 39 12.32 -14.23 -12.23
C ARG A 39 11.76 -13.06 -11.45
N ALA A 40 11.27 -11.99 -12.10
CA ALA A 40 10.78 -10.77 -11.44
C ALA A 40 9.79 -11.09 -10.31
N SER A 41 8.82 -11.97 -10.54
CA SER A 41 7.84 -12.36 -9.51
C SER A 41 8.49 -12.99 -8.26
N LEU A 42 9.54 -13.81 -8.42
CA LEU A 42 10.26 -14.42 -7.29
C LEU A 42 11.15 -13.41 -6.57
N GLU A 43 11.77 -12.50 -7.31
CA GLU A 43 12.59 -11.42 -6.75
C GLU A 43 11.72 -10.44 -5.94
N ILE A 44 10.54 -10.08 -6.46
CA ILE A 44 9.51 -9.30 -5.76
C ILE A 44 9.10 -9.99 -4.46
N LEU A 45 8.75 -11.28 -4.51
CA LEU A 45 8.41 -12.06 -3.33
C LEU A 45 9.54 -12.06 -2.28
N THR A 46 10.78 -12.22 -2.73
CA THR A 46 11.96 -12.23 -1.87
C THR A 46 12.18 -10.86 -1.23
N GLY A 47 12.04 -9.78 -1.99
CA GLY A 47 12.13 -8.41 -1.50
C GLY A 47 11.04 -8.06 -0.49
N ILE A 48 9.80 -8.50 -0.73
CA ILE A 48 8.69 -8.35 0.23
C ILE A 48 9.02 -9.08 1.53
N LYS A 49 9.45 -10.35 1.47
CA LYS A 49 9.83 -11.11 2.68
C LYS A 49 10.96 -10.43 3.46
N LYS A 50 11.96 -9.89 2.75
CA LYS A 50 13.06 -9.13 3.34
C LYS A 50 12.53 -7.90 4.08
N TYR A 51 11.70 -7.09 3.41
CA TYR A 51 11.06 -5.91 4.01
C TYR A 51 10.28 -6.24 5.29
N LEU A 52 9.46 -7.30 5.26
CA LEU A 52 8.68 -7.72 6.44
C LEU A 52 9.59 -8.13 7.60
N LYS A 53 10.67 -8.86 7.32
CA LYS A 53 11.65 -9.28 8.34
C LYS A 53 12.37 -8.08 8.95
N GLU A 54 12.85 -7.16 8.13
CA GLU A 54 13.58 -5.96 8.56
C GLU A 54 12.72 -5.04 9.43
N ASN A 55 11.43 -4.93 9.11
CA ASN A 55 10.47 -4.10 9.84
C ASN A 55 9.73 -4.86 10.97
N LYS A 56 10.09 -6.12 11.25
CA LYS A 56 9.47 -6.97 12.27
C LYS A 56 7.94 -7.11 12.10
N ILE A 57 7.49 -7.16 10.85
CA ILE A 57 6.08 -7.30 10.49
C ILE A 57 5.78 -8.79 10.31
N GLY A 58 5.02 -9.36 11.24
CA GLY A 58 4.68 -10.79 11.23
C GLY A 58 3.64 -11.20 10.19
N ASN A 59 2.86 -10.25 9.66
CA ASN A 59 1.80 -10.54 8.71
C ASN A 59 1.64 -9.41 7.69
N ILE A 60 1.80 -9.72 6.40
CA ILE A 60 1.64 -8.74 5.31
C ILE A 60 0.25 -8.08 5.29
N LYS A 61 -0.79 -8.74 5.82
CA LYS A 61 -2.14 -8.17 5.89
C LYS A 61 -2.20 -6.89 6.72
N SER A 62 -1.28 -6.66 7.66
CA SER A 62 -1.24 -5.41 8.43
C SER A 62 -0.83 -4.21 7.59
N LEU A 63 -0.23 -4.43 6.41
CA LEU A 63 0.10 -3.36 5.47
C LEU A 63 -1.09 -2.98 4.59
N VAL A 64 -2.10 -3.84 4.45
CA VAL A 64 -3.20 -3.58 3.51
C VAL A 64 -3.98 -2.35 3.95
N GLY A 65 -3.90 -1.26 3.16
CA GLY A 65 -4.58 -0.01 3.46
C GLY A 65 -4.02 0.71 4.69
N SER A 66 -2.75 0.48 5.03
CA SER A 66 -2.12 1.09 6.21
C SER A 66 -1.70 2.55 6.00
N LEU A 67 -1.90 3.10 4.79
CA LEU A 67 -1.62 4.50 4.50
C LEU A 67 -2.61 5.39 5.27
N ALA A 68 -2.12 6.13 6.26
CA ALA A 68 -2.90 7.14 6.95
C ALA A 68 -2.96 8.41 6.10
N GLU A 69 -4.16 8.96 5.92
CA GLU A 69 -4.28 10.31 5.37
C GLU A 69 -3.54 11.30 6.28
N PRO A 70 -2.78 12.26 5.72
CA PRO A 70 -2.22 13.33 6.52
C PRO A 70 -3.39 14.06 7.19
N LYS A 71 -3.35 14.16 8.53
CA LYS A 71 -4.26 15.04 9.25
C LYS A 71 -4.03 16.44 8.74
N ILE A 72 -4.93 16.95 7.89
CA ILE A 72 -4.99 18.37 7.60
C ILE A 72 -5.37 19.02 8.93
N ILE A 73 -4.36 19.51 9.66
CA ILE A 73 -4.58 20.53 10.69
C ILE A 73 -5.15 21.72 9.94
N ALA A 74 -6.47 21.87 10.00
CA ALA A 74 -7.14 23.04 9.48
C ALA A 74 -6.43 24.26 10.10
N SER A 75 -5.77 25.06 9.27
CA SER A 75 -5.43 26.41 9.68
C SER A 75 -6.75 27.15 9.95
N PRO A 76 -6.77 28.11 10.89
CA PRO A 76 -8.01 28.74 11.36
C PRO A 76 -8.79 29.58 10.32
N LEU A 77 -8.56 29.42 9.01
CA LEU A 77 -9.29 30.11 7.95
C LEU A 77 -10.58 29.38 7.48
N ARG A 78 -11.29 28.72 8.40
CA ARG A 78 -12.63 28.21 8.11
C ARG A 78 -13.59 28.36 9.30
N ALA A 79 -13.62 29.56 9.86
CA ALA A 79 -14.71 30.03 10.72
C ALA A 79 -15.71 30.84 9.89
N CYS A 80 -16.39 30.20 8.95
CA CYS A 80 -17.64 30.69 8.39
C CYS A 80 -18.55 29.49 8.16
N ASN A 81 -19.37 29.24 9.19
CA ASN A 81 -20.55 28.39 9.25
C ASN A 81 -20.36 26.92 8.87
N ASP A 82 -20.14 26.08 9.88
CA ASP A 82 -21.13 25.08 10.31
C ASP A 82 -20.68 24.51 11.66
N GLU A 83 -21.60 24.44 12.62
CA GLU A 83 -21.35 23.97 13.98
C GLU A 83 -20.84 22.51 13.98
N VAL A 84 -19.62 22.30 14.48
CA VAL A 84 -19.12 20.97 14.83
C VAL A 84 -19.23 20.82 16.34
N ILE A 85 -20.27 20.10 16.78
CA ILE A 85 -20.38 19.58 18.14
C ILE A 85 -19.42 18.39 18.25
N TYR A 86 -18.50 18.44 19.21
CA TYR A 86 -17.67 17.30 19.60
C TYR A 86 -18.25 16.70 20.89
N GLU A 87 -18.66 15.42 20.85
CA GLU A 87 -18.52 14.53 22.03
C GLU A 87 -17.23 13.73 21.90
#